data_AF-A0A7X7LPZ1-F1
#
_entry.id   AF-A0A7X7LPZ1-F1
#
_cell.length_a   1.000
_cell.length_b   1.000
_cell.length_c   1.000
_cell.angle_alpha   90.00
_cell.angle_beta   90.00
_cell.angle_gamma   90.00
#
_symmetry.space_group_name_H-M   'P 1'
#
loop_
_entity.id
_entity.type
_entity.pdbx_description
1 polymer ?
#
loop_
_entity_poly.entity_id
_entity_poly.type
_entity_poly.pdbx_seq_one_letter_code
_entity_poly.pdbx_strand_id
1 'polypeptide(L)'
;AHDVGHTPFAHSGEIILNELLPGGFRHNQNSIRVLTRIEKHRNENGLNLSREVLDGVLHHSGYGTNKPQAATLEGQVIHLSDKIAYVQHDIDDSIRAGLLKIEDIPTEYLEVLGYTHSKRIATLVTDLIANTSGLITAGQENSVGFSPKIDRALKGLRKFMFEFIYQGPVCLAERRRAAFIIEHLFAYYQKQPQKMSQFYREIADEEGLDTAVADYISGMSDAYCIASFEDIYIPQSLVPSAVKNRMDE
;
A
#
# COMPACT_ATOMS: atom_id res chain seq x y z
N ALA A 1 -10.44 -5.47 -5.96
CA ALA A 1 -9.78 -5.29 -4.66
C ALA A 1 -8.38 -5.88 -4.73
N HIS A 2 -7.42 -5.14 -5.32
CA HIS A 2 -6.01 -5.59 -5.32
C HIS A 2 -5.28 -5.21 -4.04
N ASP A 3 -5.76 -4.15 -3.37
CA ASP A 3 -5.03 -3.45 -2.33
C ASP A 3 -5.63 -3.60 -0.91
N VAL A 4 -6.36 -4.69 -0.68
CA VAL A 4 -7.04 -4.95 0.60
C VAL A 4 -6.09 -5.44 1.71
N GLY A 5 -4.86 -5.79 1.35
CA GLY A 5 -3.83 -6.24 2.29
C GLY A 5 -2.89 -5.14 2.76
N HIS A 6 -3.14 -3.87 2.41
CA HIS A 6 -2.34 -2.77 2.94
C HIS A 6 -2.52 -2.60 4.44
N THR A 7 -1.44 -2.18 5.07
CA THR A 7 -1.35 -1.90 6.50
C THR A 7 -1.74 -0.46 6.78
N PRO A 8 -2.01 -0.11 8.05
CA PRO A 8 -1.97 1.27 8.49
C PRO A 8 -0.70 1.98 8.01
N PHE A 9 -0.82 3.25 7.66
CA PHE A 9 0.26 4.10 7.15
C PHE A 9 0.91 3.59 5.85
N ALA A 10 0.17 2.76 5.08
CA ALA A 10 0.51 2.24 3.77
C ALA A 10 1.94 1.68 3.70
N HIS A 11 2.79 2.23 2.82
CA HIS A 11 4.15 1.73 2.60
C HIS A 11 5.03 1.76 3.85
N SER A 12 4.82 2.73 4.76
CA SER A 12 5.57 2.77 6.01
C SER A 12 5.25 1.52 6.84
N GLY A 13 3.96 1.23 7.03
CA GLY A 13 3.52 0.06 7.80
C GLY A 13 3.97 -1.27 7.21
N GLU A 14 3.96 -1.39 5.88
CA GLU A 14 4.46 -2.58 5.20
C GLU A 14 5.92 -2.85 5.53
N ILE A 15 6.77 -1.81 5.51
CA ILE A 15 8.20 -1.97 5.80
C ILE A 15 8.43 -2.36 7.26
N ILE A 16 7.71 -1.71 8.18
CA ILE A 16 7.84 -1.99 9.61
C ILE A 16 7.41 -3.43 9.91
N LEU A 17 6.26 -3.89 9.42
CA LEU A 17 5.84 -5.28 9.60
C LEU A 17 6.79 -6.26 8.91
N ASN A 18 7.38 -5.89 7.77
CA ASN A 18 8.37 -6.74 7.11
C ASN A 18 9.66 -6.90 7.92
N GLU A 19 10.05 -5.88 8.69
CA GLU A 19 11.19 -5.95 9.61
C GLU A 19 10.86 -6.73 10.90
N LEU A 20 9.61 -6.63 11.38
CA LEU A 20 9.15 -7.31 12.59
C LEU A 20 8.88 -8.80 12.39
N LEU A 21 8.47 -9.22 11.19
CA LEU A 21 8.13 -10.62 10.90
C LEU A 21 9.35 -11.40 10.38
N PRO A 22 9.67 -12.57 10.97
CA PRO A 22 10.77 -13.42 10.49
C PRO A 22 10.63 -13.86 9.03
N GLY A 23 9.39 -14.04 8.55
CA GLY A 23 9.07 -14.40 7.16
C GLY A 23 8.92 -13.20 6.22
N GLY A 24 9.08 -11.99 6.73
CA GLY A 24 8.77 -10.74 6.02
C GLY A 24 7.26 -10.48 5.89
N PHE A 25 6.93 -9.34 5.29
CA PHE A 25 5.57 -8.91 5.04
C PHE A 25 5.49 -8.23 3.67
N ARG A 26 4.43 -8.54 2.90
CA ARG A 26 4.16 -7.88 1.62
C ARG A 26 2.67 -7.68 1.46
N HIS A 27 2.24 -6.46 1.14
CA HIS A 27 0.81 -6.14 1.04
C HIS A 27 0.08 -7.02 0.03
N ASN A 28 0.69 -7.36 -1.10
CA ASN A 28 0.07 -8.19 -2.13
C ASN A 28 -0.14 -9.64 -1.67
N GLN A 29 0.76 -10.18 -0.85
CA GLN A 29 0.58 -11.50 -0.21
C GLN A 29 -0.47 -11.43 0.89
N ASN A 30 -0.46 -10.33 1.66
CA ASN A 30 -1.48 -10.10 2.67
C ASN A 30 -2.87 -9.92 2.03
N SER A 31 -2.99 -9.33 0.84
CA SER A 31 -4.26 -9.24 0.10
C SER A 31 -4.82 -10.64 -0.18
N ILE A 32 -3.97 -11.59 -0.59
CA ILE A 32 -4.39 -12.98 -0.76
C ILE A 32 -4.85 -13.56 0.57
N ARG A 33 -4.06 -13.39 1.63
CA ARG A 33 -4.41 -13.84 2.97
C ARG A 33 -5.75 -13.28 3.45
N VAL A 34 -6.00 -12.00 3.24
CA VAL A 34 -7.26 -11.35 3.58
C VAL A 34 -8.42 -12.02 2.85
N LEU A 35 -8.29 -12.19 1.53
CA LEU A 35 -9.32 -12.74 0.67
C LEU A 35 -9.57 -14.24 0.85
N THR A 36 -8.59 -15.01 1.35
CA THR A 36 -8.69 -16.47 1.47
C THR A 36 -8.76 -16.99 2.89
N ARG A 37 -8.37 -16.19 3.91
CA ARG A 37 -8.25 -16.63 5.30
C ARG A 37 -8.94 -15.72 6.32
N ILE A 38 -8.80 -14.39 6.17
CA ILE A 38 -9.26 -13.41 7.17
C ILE A 38 -10.75 -13.10 7.00
N GLU A 39 -11.14 -12.74 5.78
CA GLU A 39 -12.54 -12.46 5.47
C GLU A 39 -13.38 -13.74 5.57
N LYS A 40 -14.65 -13.60 5.94
CA LYS A 40 -15.57 -14.73 6.05
C LYS A 40 -16.75 -14.57 5.11
N HIS A 41 -17.04 -15.63 4.38
CA HIS A 41 -18.25 -15.73 3.58
C HIS A 41 -19.08 -16.93 4.07
N ARG A 42 -20.32 -16.67 4.51
CA ARG A 42 -21.25 -17.70 5.04
C ARG A 42 -20.64 -18.57 6.16
N ASN A 43 -19.90 -17.94 7.08
CA ASN A 43 -19.18 -18.57 8.20
C ASN A 43 -17.99 -19.46 7.80
N GLU A 44 -17.63 -19.53 6.52
CA GLU A 44 -16.40 -20.17 6.05
C GLU A 44 -15.31 -19.11 5.85
N ASN A 45 -14.05 -19.51 6.03
CA ASN A 45 -12.91 -18.63 5.79
C ASN A 45 -12.69 -18.40 4.30
N GLY A 46 -12.39 -17.16 3.94
CA GLY A 46 -12.20 -16.71 2.57
C GLY A 46 -13.49 -16.36 1.84
N LEU A 47 -13.34 -15.65 0.73
CA LEU A 47 -14.43 -15.18 -0.12
C LEU A 47 -14.73 -16.12 -1.30
N ASN A 48 -14.04 -17.26 -1.41
CA ASN A 48 -14.18 -18.23 -2.49
C ASN A 48 -14.06 -17.58 -3.89
N LEU A 49 -13.07 -16.71 -4.07
CA LEU A 49 -12.79 -16.06 -5.35
C LEU A 49 -12.12 -17.02 -6.34
N SER A 50 -12.27 -16.74 -7.62
CA SER A 50 -11.63 -17.54 -8.67
C SER A 50 -10.10 -17.41 -8.62
N ARG A 51 -9.40 -18.41 -9.16
CA ARG A 51 -7.93 -18.44 -9.17
C ARG A 51 -7.36 -17.27 -9.97
N GLU A 52 -8.02 -16.87 -11.04
CA GLU A 52 -7.61 -15.78 -11.93
C GLU A 52 -7.70 -14.43 -11.21
N VAL A 53 -8.72 -14.23 -10.37
CA VAL A 53 -8.85 -13.03 -9.53
C VAL A 53 -7.71 -12.98 -8.51
N LEU A 54 -7.47 -14.09 -7.79
CA LEU A 54 -6.40 -14.16 -6.79
C LEU A 54 -5.02 -13.99 -7.44
N ASP A 55 -4.79 -14.54 -8.63
CA ASP A 55 -3.55 -14.37 -9.38
C ASP A 55 -3.31 -12.90 -9.78
N GLY A 56 -4.34 -12.23 -10.29
CA GLY A 56 -4.28 -10.79 -10.57
C GLY A 56 -3.97 -9.95 -9.33
N VAL A 57 -4.59 -10.28 -8.20
CA VAL A 57 -4.31 -9.63 -6.90
C VAL A 57 -2.90 -9.93 -6.41
N LEU A 58 -2.37 -11.14 -6.58
CA LEU A 58 -1.03 -11.47 -6.11
C LEU A 58 0.05 -10.73 -6.92
N HIS A 59 -0.15 -10.58 -8.23
CA HIS A 59 0.86 -10.06 -9.15
C HIS A 59 0.69 -8.59 -9.52
N HIS A 60 -0.24 -7.87 -8.87
CA HIS A 60 -0.49 -6.46 -9.18
C HIS A 60 0.69 -5.53 -8.81
N SER A 61 1.59 -5.91 -7.90
CA SER A 61 2.56 -4.97 -7.31
C SER A 61 4.02 -5.10 -7.81
N GLY A 62 4.70 -3.96 -7.91
CA GLY A 62 6.15 -3.86 -8.18
C GLY A 62 6.53 -3.45 -9.61
N TYR A 63 7.83 -3.19 -9.82
CA TYR A 63 8.36 -2.70 -11.10
C TYR A 63 9.60 -3.46 -11.60
N GLY A 64 9.98 -4.54 -10.89
CA GLY A 64 11.13 -5.36 -11.27
C GLY A 64 10.87 -6.13 -12.56
N THR A 65 11.87 -6.22 -13.42
CA THR A 65 11.81 -6.96 -14.70
C THR A 65 11.70 -8.48 -14.53
N ASN A 66 11.96 -8.99 -13.31
CA ASN A 66 11.99 -10.43 -13.00
C ASN A 66 10.87 -10.84 -12.04
N LYS A 67 9.81 -10.05 -11.91
CA LYS A 67 8.64 -10.45 -11.11
C LYS A 67 7.69 -11.30 -11.98
N PRO A 68 7.09 -12.36 -11.42
CA PRO A 68 6.03 -13.09 -12.11
C PRO A 68 4.89 -12.12 -12.45
N GLN A 69 4.43 -12.17 -13.69
CA GLN A 69 3.25 -11.43 -14.14
C GLN A 69 2.00 -12.26 -13.86
N ALA A 70 0.86 -11.59 -13.76
CA ALA A 70 -0.42 -12.28 -13.77
C ALA A 70 -0.57 -13.10 -15.07
N ALA A 71 -1.17 -14.28 -14.95
CA ALA A 71 -1.39 -15.19 -16.06
C ALA A 71 -2.36 -14.63 -17.10
N THR A 72 -3.31 -13.79 -16.68
CA THR A 72 -4.30 -13.17 -17.56
C THR A 72 -3.88 -11.77 -18.02
N LEU A 73 -4.30 -11.38 -19.22
CA LEU A 73 -4.09 -10.02 -19.71
C LEU A 73 -4.79 -8.99 -18.81
N GLU A 74 -5.96 -9.31 -18.28
CA GLU A 74 -6.68 -8.46 -17.33
C GLU A 74 -5.87 -8.24 -16.04
N GLY A 75 -5.23 -9.28 -15.51
CA GLY A 75 -4.34 -9.14 -14.35
C GLY A 75 -3.12 -8.26 -14.65
N GLN A 76 -2.55 -8.40 -15.86
CA GLN A 76 -1.46 -7.52 -16.31
C GLN A 76 -1.93 -6.06 -16.50
N VAL A 77 -3.16 -5.85 -16.98
CA VAL A 77 -3.76 -4.52 -17.10
C VAL A 77 -3.97 -3.89 -15.72
N ILE A 78 -4.43 -4.65 -14.72
CA ILE A 78 -4.56 -4.16 -13.33
C ILE A 78 -3.21 -3.63 -12.83
N HIS A 79 -2.15 -4.41 -13.00
CA HIS A 79 -0.79 -4.02 -12.62
C HIS A 79 -0.35 -2.70 -13.26
N LEU A 80 -0.62 -2.48 -14.54
CA LEU A 80 -0.23 -1.24 -15.23
C LEU A 80 -1.17 -0.08 -14.91
N SER A 81 -2.44 -0.36 -14.67
CA SER A 81 -3.44 0.65 -14.28
C SER A 81 -3.13 1.24 -12.90
N ASP A 82 -2.75 0.39 -11.95
CA ASP A 82 -2.30 0.81 -10.62
C ASP A 82 -1.11 1.77 -10.70
N LYS A 83 -0.14 1.45 -11.56
CA LYS A 83 1.04 2.30 -11.84
C LYS A 83 0.69 3.66 -12.43
N ILE A 84 -0.26 3.68 -13.36
CA ILE A 84 -0.76 4.92 -13.96
C ILE A 84 -1.42 5.77 -12.88
N ALA A 85 -2.28 5.21 -12.04
CA ALA A 85 -3.00 5.96 -11.01
C ALA A 85 -2.04 6.49 -9.92
N TYR A 86 -1.21 5.61 -9.37
CA TYR A 86 -0.34 5.87 -8.22
C TYR A 86 0.58 7.08 -8.44
N VAL A 87 1.37 7.08 -9.52
CA VAL A 87 2.32 8.17 -9.80
C VAL A 87 1.62 9.52 -9.97
N GLN A 88 0.40 9.53 -10.51
CA GLN A 88 -0.34 10.76 -10.76
C GLN A 88 -0.96 11.32 -9.47
N HIS A 89 -1.55 10.45 -8.65
CA HIS A 89 -2.08 10.85 -7.36
C HIS A 89 -0.96 11.35 -6.43
N ASP A 90 0.19 10.67 -6.39
CA ASP A 90 1.33 11.10 -5.59
C ASP A 90 1.83 12.49 -5.97
N ILE A 91 1.89 12.81 -7.27
CA ILE A 91 2.28 14.14 -7.75
C ILE A 91 1.27 15.17 -7.25
N ASP A 92 -0.02 14.92 -7.45
CA ASP A 92 -1.07 15.88 -7.09
C ASP A 92 -1.15 16.10 -5.58
N ASP A 93 -1.02 15.03 -4.77
CA ASP A 93 -1.02 15.11 -3.32
C ASP A 93 0.24 15.78 -2.78
N SER A 94 1.40 15.53 -3.38
CA SER A 94 2.65 16.20 -3.01
C SER A 94 2.61 17.69 -3.34
N ILE A 95 2.02 18.08 -4.47
CA ILE A 95 1.80 19.48 -4.82
C ILE A 95 0.81 20.12 -3.85
N ARG A 96 -0.31 19.46 -3.54
CA ARG A 96 -1.31 19.96 -2.59
C ARG A 96 -0.73 20.14 -1.18
N ALA A 97 0.16 19.25 -0.76
CA ALA A 97 0.88 19.33 0.51
C ALA A 97 2.00 20.39 0.52
N GLY A 98 2.29 21.03 -0.63
CA GLY A 98 3.38 22.00 -0.76
C GLY A 98 4.77 21.38 -0.72
N LEU A 99 4.89 20.06 -0.88
CA LEU A 99 6.14 19.31 -0.88
C LEU A 99 6.79 19.24 -2.26
N LEU A 100 6.02 19.51 -3.32
CA LEU A 100 6.46 19.46 -4.71
C LEU A 100 5.89 20.64 -5.48
N LYS A 101 6.65 21.16 -6.43
CA LYS A 101 6.14 22.02 -7.50
C LYS A 101 6.31 21.31 -8.83
N ILE A 102 5.48 21.65 -9.81
CA ILE A 102 5.57 21.01 -11.14
C ILE A 102 6.93 21.27 -11.79
N GLU A 103 7.55 22.41 -11.49
CA GLU A 103 8.88 22.80 -11.98
C GLU A 103 10.01 21.99 -11.35
N ASP A 104 9.78 21.33 -10.22
CA ASP A 104 10.76 20.44 -9.59
C ASP A 104 10.85 19.10 -10.33
N ILE A 105 9.82 18.72 -11.10
CA ILE A 105 9.81 17.47 -11.87
C ILE A 105 10.73 17.60 -13.08
N PRO A 106 11.66 16.66 -13.31
CA PRO A 106 12.55 16.69 -14.47
C PRO A 106 11.79 16.82 -15.79
N THR A 107 12.14 17.84 -16.57
CA THR A 107 11.48 18.17 -17.83
C THR A 107 11.52 17.02 -18.83
N GLU A 108 12.59 16.22 -18.81
CA GLU A 108 12.73 15.03 -19.66
C GLU A 108 11.57 14.03 -19.52
N TYR A 109 10.94 13.93 -18.34
CA TYR A 109 9.76 13.08 -18.14
C TYR A 109 8.48 13.79 -18.56
N LEU A 110 8.37 15.10 -18.30
CA LEU A 110 7.19 15.90 -18.64
C LEU A 110 7.04 16.09 -20.16
N GLU A 111 8.14 16.22 -20.90
CA GLU A 111 8.12 16.28 -22.37
C GLU A 111 7.59 15.00 -23.01
N VAL A 112 7.82 13.86 -22.36
CA VAL A 112 7.37 12.55 -22.85
C VAL A 112 5.94 12.25 -22.40
N LEU A 113 5.63 12.47 -21.12
CA LEU A 113 4.36 12.06 -20.51
C LEU A 113 3.30 13.16 -20.60
N GLY A 114 3.68 14.41 -20.38
CA GLY A 114 2.80 15.57 -20.36
C GLY A 114 2.97 16.45 -19.13
N TYR A 115 2.65 17.74 -19.27
CA TYR A 115 2.78 18.73 -18.20
C TYR A 115 1.57 18.76 -17.25
N THR A 116 0.40 18.31 -17.70
CA THR A 116 -0.82 18.29 -16.89
C THR A 116 -1.19 16.87 -16.49
N HIS A 117 -1.89 16.72 -15.35
CA HIS A 117 -2.43 15.44 -14.88
C HIS A 117 -3.15 14.68 -16.02
N SER A 118 -4.13 15.33 -16.66
CA SER A 118 -4.92 14.72 -17.72
C SER A 118 -4.08 14.33 -18.94
N LYS A 119 -3.05 15.12 -19.29
CA LYS A 119 -2.17 14.79 -20.40
C LYS A 119 -1.31 13.58 -20.10
N ARG A 120 -0.77 13.46 -18.87
CA ARG A 120 0.01 12.29 -18.44
C ARG A 120 -0.81 11.01 -18.49
N ILE A 121 -2.02 11.03 -17.92
CA ILE A 121 -2.96 9.89 -17.99
C ILE A 121 -3.26 9.52 -19.44
N ALA A 122 -3.64 10.50 -20.27
CA ALA A 122 -4.01 10.25 -21.67
C ALA A 122 -2.84 9.65 -22.46
N THR A 123 -1.61 10.17 -22.29
CA THR A 123 -0.41 9.63 -22.93
C THR A 123 -0.16 8.19 -22.52
N LEU A 124 -0.18 7.89 -21.22
CA LEU A 124 0.07 6.55 -20.69
C LEU A 124 -0.97 5.54 -21.19
N VAL A 125 -2.26 5.87 -21.08
CA VAL A 125 -3.35 4.98 -21.52
C VAL A 125 -3.31 4.76 -23.04
N THR A 126 -3.13 5.83 -23.82
CA THR A 126 -3.10 5.72 -25.29
C THR A 126 -1.91 4.89 -25.77
N ASP A 127 -0.72 5.11 -25.20
CA ASP A 127 0.47 4.32 -25.53
C ASP A 127 0.31 2.86 -25.12
N LEU A 128 -0.23 2.59 -23.93
CA LEU A 128 -0.46 1.23 -23.45
C LEU A 128 -1.36 0.44 -24.41
N ILE A 129 -2.47 1.04 -24.85
CA ILE A 129 -3.40 0.41 -25.80
C ILE A 129 -2.69 0.19 -27.14
N ALA A 130 -2.10 1.24 -27.72
CA ALA A 130 -1.48 1.17 -29.04
C ALA A 130 -0.32 0.17 -29.10
N ASN A 131 0.57 0.20 -28.10
CA ASN A 131 1.71 -0.71 -28.02
C ASN A 131 1.24 -2.15 -27.81
N THR A 132 0.32 -2.40 -26.86
CA THR A 132 -0.21 -3.75 -26.60
C THR A 132 -0.92 -4.33 -27.83
N SER A 133 -1.75 -3.55 -28.53
CA SER A 133 -2.38 -4.00 -29.79
C SER A 133 -1.34 -4.34 -30.86
N GLY A 134 -0.24 -3.58 -30.95
CA GLY A 134 0.87 -3.87 -31.84
C GLY A 134 1.58 -5.18 -31.49
N LEU A 135 1.84 -5.43 -30.20
CA LEU A 135 2.46 -6.68 -29.71
C LEU A 135 1.62 -7.90 -30.03
N ILE A 136 0.31 -7.84 -29.77
CA ILE A 136 -0.63 -8.93 -30.08
C ILE A 136 -0.64 -9.22 -31.58
N THR A 137 -0.70 -8.17 -32.41
CA THR A 137 -0.65 -8.33 -33.88
C THR A 137 0.68 -8.93 -34.37
N ALA A 138 1.78 -8.68 -33.65
CA ALA A 138 3.09 -9.25 -33.93
C ALA A 138 3.28 -10.68 -33.38
N GLY A 139 2.23 -11.33 -32.85
CA GLY A 139 2.27 -12.68 -32.32
C GLY A 139 2.74 -12.79 -30.87
N GLN A 140 2.83 -11.68 -30.13
CA GLN A 140 3.12 -11.66 -28.69
C GLN A 140 1.82 -11.56 -27.90
N GLU A 141 0.98 -12.60 -27.99
CA GLU A 141 -0.41 -12.59 -27.50
C GLU A 141 -0.56 -12.45 -25.97
N ASN A 142 0.50 -12.73 -25.20
CA ASN A 142 0.48 -12.73 -23.72
C ASN A 142 1.22 -11.55 -23.08
N SER A 143 1.41 -10.44 -23.80
CA SER A 143 2.19 -9.30 -23.30
C SER A 143 1.39 -8.00 -23.32
N VAL A 144 1.22 -7.40 -22.15
CA VAL A 144 0.71 -6.03 -21.98
C VAL A 144 1.85 -5.12 -21.55
N GLY A 145 2.02 -3.96 -22.19
CA GLY A 145 3.09 -3.05 -21.81
C GLY A 145 3.12 -1.73 -22.56
N PHE A 146 3.86 -0.78 -21.99
CA PHE A 146 4.17 0.50 -22.63
C PHE A 146 5.25 0.35 -23.70
N SER A 147 5.30 1.29 -24.63
CA SER A 147 6.44 1.42 -25.52
C SER A 147 7.72 1.73 -24.71
N PRO A 148 8.93 1.36 -25.20
CA PRO A 148 10.18 1.57 -24.47
C PRO A 148 10.43 3.03 -24.06
N LYS A 149 9.93 4.00 -24.83
CA LYS A 149 10.05 5.42 -24.52
C LYS A 149 9.19 5.80 -23.32
N ILE A 150 7.93 5.38 -23.30
CA ILE A 150 6.98 5.67 -22.22
C ILE A 150 7.36 4.93 -20.94
N ASP A 151 7.73 3.64 -21.03
CA ASP A 151 8.17 2.86 -19.87
C ASP A 151 9.37 3.50 -19.16
N ARG A 152 10.38 3.95 -19.93
CA ARG A 152 11.54 4.66 -19.36
C ARG A 152 11.15 5.96 -18.66
N ALA A 153 10.29 6.77 -19.27
CA ALA A 153 9.86 8.03 -18.69
C ALA A 153 9.02 7.81 -17.41
N LEU A 154 8.11 6.84 -17.39
CA LEU A 154 7.31 6.52 -16.21
C LEU A 154 8.18 5.99 -15.06
N LYS A 155 9.13 5.09 -15.36
CA LYS A 155 10.08 4.57 -14.36
C LYS A 155 10.97 5.67 -13.80
N GLY A 156 11.47 6.57 -14.66
CA GLY A 156 12.26 7.73 -14.26
C GLY A 156 11.48 8.68 -13.36
N LEU A 157 10.26 9.05 -13.76
CA LEU A 157 9.37 9.90 -12.97
C LEU A 157 9.07 9.30 -11.59
N ARG A 158 8.74 8.00 -11.53
CA ARG A 158 8.50 7.32 -10.26
C ARG A 158 9.75 7.28 -9.38
N LYS A 159 10.93 7.04 -9.97
CA LYS A 159 12.20 7.06 -9.23
C LYS A 159 12.46 8.44 -8.63
N PHE A 160 12.26 9.50 -9.42
CA PHE A 160 12.34 10.88 -8.93
C PHE A 160 11.37 11.13 -7.77
N MET A 161 10.09 10.76 -7.93
CA MET A 161 9.09 10.91 -6.87
C MET A 161 9.50 10.18 -5.58
N PHE A 162 10.03 8.96 -5.71
CA PHE A 162 10.53 8.19 -4.58
C PHE A 162 11.67 8.90 -3.83
N GLU A 163 12.68 9.38 -4.56
CA GLU A 163 13.84 10.06 -3.98
C GLU A 163 13.48 11.44 -3.40
N PHE A 164 12.63 12.20 -4.09
CA PHE A 164 12.30 13.58 -3.72
C PHE A 164 11.27 13.65 -2.59
N ILE A 165 10.22 12.83 -2.65
CA ILE A 165 9.12 12.86 -1.69
C ILE A 165 9.35 11.86 -0.56
N TYR A 166 9.45 10.57 -0.89
CA TYR A 166 9.45 9.50 0.11
C TYR A 166 10.73 9.44 0.94
N GLN A 167 11.88 9.83 0.37
CA GLN A 167 13.14 10.00 1.11
C GLN A 167 13.33 11.43 1.64
N GLY A 168 12.36 12.32 1.42
CA GLY A 168 12.36 13.68 1.95
C GLY A 168 12.17 13.72 3.47
N PRO A 169 12.57 14.82 4.13
CA PRO A 169 12.58 14.93 5.59
C PRO A 169 11.19 14.79 6.23
N VAL A 170 10.13 15.25 5.54
CA VAL A 170 8.75 15.17 6.03
C VAL A 170 8.27 13.73 6.08
N CYS A 171 8.38 12.99 4.97
CA CYS A 171 7.97 11.59 4.91
C CYS A 171 8.82 10.70 5.83
N LEU A 172 10.11 11.00 6.00
CA LEU A 172 10.96 10.29 6.97
C LEU A 172 10.52 10.51 8.42
N ALA A 173 10.10 11.72 8.78
CA ALA A 173 9.61 12.01 10.12
C ALA A 173 8.29 11.26 10.40
N GLU A 174 7.35 11.28 9.46
CA GLU A 174 6.08 10.55 9.58
C GLU A 174 6.30 9.03 9.64
N ARG A 175 7.24 8.51 8.84
CA ARG A 175 7.61 7.10 8.88
C ARG A 175 8.14 6.66 10.25
N ARG A 176 8.94 7.51 10.91
CA ARG A 176 9.42 7.24 12.28
C ARG A 176 8.28 7.21 13.29
N ARG A 177 7.27 8.08 13.14
CA ARG A 177 6.07 8.08 14.00
C ARG A 177 5.23 6.83 13.77
N ALA A 178 5.00 6.44 12.51
CA ALA A 178 4.31 5.21 12.15
C ALA A 178 5.04 3.96 12.69
N ALA A 179 6.36 3.92 12.57
CA ALA A 179 7.21 2.86 13.14
C ALA A 179 7.01 2.73 14.64
N PHE A 180 7.11 3.84 15.35
CA PHE A 180 6.90 3.87 16.79
C PHE A 180 5.53 3.29 17.19
N ILE A 181 4.46 3.69 16.51
CA ILE A 181 3.11 3.18 16.79
C ILE A 181 3.02 1.67 16.54
N ILE A 182 3.41 1.21 15.34
CA ILE A 182 3.27 -0.19 14.94
C ILE A 182 4.14 -1.10 15.81
N GLU A 183 5.40 -0.75 16.07
CA GLU A 183 6.31 -1.55 16.89
C GLU A 183 5.77 -1.76 18.31
N HIS A 184 5.19 -0.71 18.91
CA HIS A 184 4.63 -0.79 20.26
C HIS A 184 3.33 -1.60 20.27
N LEU A 185 2.43 -1.39 19.32
CA LEU A 185 1.21 -2.20 19.21
C LEU A 185 1.55 -3.67 18.96
N PHE A 186 2.50 -3.95 18.09
CA PHE A 186 2.97 -5.31 17.81
C PHE A 186 3.50 -5.99 19.08
N ALA A 187 4.40 -5.32 19.79
CA ALA A 187 4.93 -5.82 21.07
C ALA A 187 3.85 -5.96 22.15
N TYR A 188 2.85 -5.09 22.17
CA TYR A 188 1.72 -5.16 23.10
C TYR A 188 0.88 -6.42 22.87
N TYR A 189 0.44 -6.66 21.63
CA TYR A 189 -0.41 -7.81 21.31
C TYR A 189 0.35 -9.14 21.36
N GLN A 190 1.66 -9.14 21.13
CA GLN A 190 2.50 -10.32 21.45
C GLN A 190 2.47 -10.65 22.95
N LYS A 191 2.55 -9.64 23.82
CA LYS A 191 2.54 -9.88 25.29
C LYS A 191 1.14 -10.14 25.84
N GLN A 192 0.11 -9.64 25.15
CA GLN A 192 -1.28 -9.67 25.60
C GLN A 192 -2.21 -10.18 24.48
N PRO A 193 -2.04 -11.42 24.00
CA PRO A 193 -2.84 -11.94 22.88
C PRO A 193 -4.35 -11.97 23.18
N GLN A 194 -4.73 -12.05 24.45
CA GLN A 194 -6.13 -11.94 24.90
C GLN A 194 -6.79 -10.59 24.63
N LYS A 195 -6.01 -9.55 24.29
CA LYS A 195 -6.52 -8.24 23.86
C LYS A 195 -6.93 -8.21 22.38
N MET A 196 -6.50 -9.21 21.59
CA MET A 196 -7.03 -9.40 20.25
C MET A 196 -8.39 -10.12 20.30
N SER A 197 -9.17 -9.99 19.23
CA SER A 197 -10.45 -10.69 19.12
C SER A 197 -10.27 -12.21 19.13
N GLN A 198 -11.33 -12.94 19.48
CA GLN A 198 -11.31 -14.40 19.51
C GLN A 198 -10.79 -15.01 18.19
N PHE A 199 -11.16 -14.41 17.06
CA PHE A 199 -10.72 -14.86 15.75
C PHE A 199 -9.20 -14.82 15.56
N TYR A 200 -8.53 -13.73 15.96
CA TYR A 200 -7.06 -13.65 15.85
C TYR A 200 -6.35 -14.52 16.88
N ARG A 201 -6.98 -14.81 18.03
CA ARG A 201 -6.44 -15.80 18.96
C ARG A 201 -6.44 -17.21 18.38
N GLU A 202 -7.49 -17.59 17.66
CA GLU A 202 -7.54 -18.86 16.93
C GLU A 202 -6.44 -18.93 15.87
N ILE A 203 -6.18 -17.84 15.14
CA ILE A 203 -5.03 -17.74 14.23
C ILE A 203 -3.71 -17.90 14.98
N ALA A 204 -3.57 -17.34 16.18
CA ALA A 204 -2.34 -17.47 16.97
C ALA A 204 -2.06 -18.92 17.36
N ASP A 205 -3.12 -19.66 17.72
CA ASP A 205 -3.03 -21.08 18.09
C ASP A 205 -2.73 -21.98 16.87
N GLU A 206 -3.28 -21.65 15.70
CA GLU A 206 -3.15 -22.45 14.47
C GLU A 206 -1.88 -22.13 13.65
N GLU A 207 -1.54 -20.85 13.53
CA GLU A 207 -0.57 -20.32 12.56
C GLU A 207 0.56 -19.50 13.23
N GLY A 208 0.52 -19.36 14.55
CA GLY A 208 1.53 -18.68 15.34
C GLY A 208 1.18 -17.22 15.66
N LEU A 209 1.70 -16.78 16.80
CA LEU A 209 1.38 -15.49 17.40
C LEU A 209 1.80 -14.29 16.51
N ASP A 210 2.97 -14.35 15.90
CA ASP A 210 3.47 -13.26 15.04
C ASP A 210 2.54 -13.02 13.85
N THR A 211 2.08 -14.11 13.22
CA THR A 211 1.11 -14.06 12.12
C THR A 211 -0.19 -13.42 12.58
N ALA A 212 -0.75 -13.86 13.71
CA ALA A 212 -2.00 -13.32 14.24
C ALA A 212 -1.92 -11.83 14.57
N VAL A 213 -0.82 -11.39 15.18
CA VAL A 213 -0.60 -9.98 15.52
C VAL A 213 -0.45 -9.14 14.26
N ALA A 214 0.29 -9.62 13.25
CA ALA A 214 0.41 -8.94 11.98
C ALA A 214 -0.91 -8.85 11.22
N ASP A 215 -1.73 -9.91 11.21
CA ASP A 215 -3.07 -9.87 10.62
C ASP A 215 -3.95 -8.85 11.33
N TYR A 216 -3.91 -8.83 12.66
CA TYR A 216 -4.72 -7.90 13.44
C TYR A 216 -4.33 -6.44 13.21
N ILE A 217 -3.03 -6.14 13.20
CA ILE A 217 -2.53 -4.78 12.96
C ILE A 217 -2.73 -4.35 11.52
N SER A 218 -2.44 -5.24 10.54
CA SER A 218 -2.62 -4.91 9.13
C SER A 218 -4.08 -4.67 8.74
N GLY A 219 -5.03 -5.29 9.45
CA GLY A 219 -6.46 -5.03 9.29
C GLY A 219 -6.98 -3.74 9.93
N MET A 220 -6.14 -2.96 10.62
CA MET A 220 -6.55 -1.67 11.21
C MET A 220 -6.59 -0.56 10.15
N SER A 221 -7.45 0.44 10.36
CA SER A 221 -7.31 1.73 9.69
C SER A 221 -6.29 2.60 10.42
N ASP A 222 -5.71 3.61 9.76
CA ASP A 222 -4.80 4.58 10.39
C ASP A 222 -5.40 5.19 11.66
N ALA A 223 -6.67 5.62 11.59
CA ALA A 223 -7.37 6.23 12.71
C ALA A 223 -7.55 5.26 13.88
N TYR A 224 -7.90 3.99 13.61
CA TYR A 224 -8.05 2.98 14.66
C TYR A 224 -6.70 2.58 15.26
N CYS A 225 -5.65 2.50 14.44
CA CYS A 225 -4.28 2.23 14.87
C CYS A 225 -3.79 3.32 15.84
N ILE A 226 -3.96 4.60 15.48
CA ILE A 226 -3.62 5.73 16.34
C ILE A 226 -4.43 5.71 17.63
N ALA A 227 -5.75 5.56 17.55
CA ALA A 227 -6.62 5.54 18.72
C ALA A 227 -6.29 4.40 19.69
N SER A 228 -5.98 3.21 19.15
CA SER A 228 -5.55 2.06 19.96
C SER A 228 -4.23 2.34 20.67
N PHE A 229 -3.28 2.96 19.98
CA PHE A 229 -2.01 3.36 20.58
C PHE A 229 -2.21 4.39 21.70
N GLU A 230 -3.05 5.41 21.47
CA GLU A 230 -3.36 6.42 22.48
C GLU A 230 -4.01 5.83 23.73
N ASP A 231 -4.99 4.93 23.58
CA ASP A 231 -5.66 4.27 24.71
C ASP A 231 -4.69 3.42 25.55
N ILE A 232 -3.75 2.74 24.90
CA ILE A 232 -2.83 1.82 25.58
C ILE A 232 -1.66 2.56 26.26
N TYR A 233 -1.08 3.57 25.59
CA TYR A 233 0.20 4.15 25.97
C TYR A 233 0.12 5.60 26.47
N ILE A 234 -0.95 6.33 26.17
CA ILE A 234 -1.09 7.74 26.55
C ILE A 234 -2.04 7.85 27.75
N PRO A 235 -1.55 8.29 28.93
CA PRO A 235 -2.40 8.47 30.10
C PRO A 235 -3.51 9.48 29.83
N GLN A 236 -4.75 9.04 30.00
CA GLN A 236 -5.91 9.94 29.95
C GLN A 236 -6.00 10.71 31.27
N SER A 237 -6.09 12.03 31.19
CA SER A 237 -6.35 12.85 32.38
C SER A 237 -7.76 12.54 32.87
N LEU A 238 -7.88 11.92 34.05
CA LEU A 238 -9.15 11.64 34.72
C LEU A 238 -9.83 12.91 35.28
N VAL A 239 -9.28 14.10 35.00
CA VAL A 239 -9.83 15.36 35.46
C VAL A 239 -10.98 15.75 34.53
N PRO A 240 -12.25 15.78 35.00
CA PRO A 240 -13.36 16.24 34.20
C PRO A 240 -13.04 17.63 33.67
N SER A 241 -13.35 17.90 32.39
CA SER A 241 -13.13 19.20 31.73
C SER A 241 -13.70 20.40 32.51
N ALA A 242 -14.62 20.17 33.44
CA ALA A 242 -15.14 21.16 34.38
C ALA A 242 -14.13 21.67 35.44
N VAL A 243 -13.03 20.95 35.72
CA VAL A 243 -12.04 21.32 36.75
C VAL A 243 -10.85 22.08 36.15
N LYS A 244 -10.61 21.98 34.84
CA LYS A 244 -9.53 22.71 34.16
C LYS A 244 -9.70 24.24 34.25
N ASN A 245 -10.95 24.73 34.27
CA ASN A 245 -11.25 26.16 34.40
C ASN A 245 -11.20 26.70 35.84
N ARG A 246 -10.85 25.89 36.84
CA ARG A 246 -10.75 26.33 38.26
C ARG A 246 -9.32 26.41 38.79
N MET A 247 -8.33 26.09 37.97
CA MET A 247 -6.91 26.16 38.37
C MET A 247 -6.16 27.35 37.76
N ASP A 248 -6.84 28.15 36.93
CA ASP A 248 -6.30 29.36 36.29
C ASP A 248 -6.90 30.68 36.87
N GLU A 249 -7.56 30.62 38.04
CA GLU A 249 -7.94 31.78 38.88
C GLU A 249 -7.29 31.69 40.26
#